data_AF-A0A9P0PPH2-F1
#
_entry.id   AF-A0A9P0PPH2-F1
#
_cell.length_a   1.000
_cell.length_b   1.000
_cell.length_c   1.000
_cell.angle_alpha   90.00
_cell.angle_beta   90.00
_cell.angle_gamma   90.00
#
_symmetry.space_group_name_H-M   'P 1'
#
loop_
_entity.id
_entity.type
_entity.pdbx_description
1 polymer ?
#
loop_
_entity_poly.entity_id
_entity_poly.type
_entity_poly.pdbx_seq_one_letter_code
_entity_poly.pdbx_strand_id
1 'polypeptide(L)'
;MDEKQLENKIKYLKDVFRQELTKIERSKKSGCGTEDIYTPKLTWFEAAHFFVEVLSTRHSNSNLTLPSTQNISEEISNSQIEQREQNIKPSEGMGPPKSKKG
;
A
#
# COMPACT_ATOMS: atom_id res chain seq x y z
N MET A 1 -28.66 20.86 21.49
CA MET A 1 -27.54 20.55 20.59
C MET A 1 -27.48 21.67 19.60
N ASP A 2 -26.34 22.33 19.52
CA ASP A 2 -26.21 23.54 18.70
C ASP A 2 -26.00 23.17 17.22
N GLU A 3 -26.31 24.07 16.31
CA GLU A 3 -26.18 23.86 14.85
C GLU A 3 -24.77 23.39 14.46
N LYS A 4 -23.73 24.08 14.96
CA LYS A 4 -22.33 23.71 14.73
C LYS A 4 -21.99 22.30 15.25
N GLN A 5 -22.60 21.89 16.35
CA GLN A 5 -22.40 20.53 16.87
C GLN A 5 -23.05 19.50 15.95
N LEU A 6 -24.22 19.81 15.40
CA LEU A 6 -24.93 18.96 14.45
C LEU A 6 -24.11 18.79 13.16
N GLU A 7 -23.61 19.89 12.59
CA GLU A 7 -22.74 19.88 11.41
C GLU A 7 -21.50 19.00 11.63
N ASN A 8 -20.84 19.15 12.77
CA ASN A 8 -19.67 18.36 13.12
C ASN A 8 -20.00 16.86 13.23
N LYS A 9 -21.17 16.49 13.76
CA LYS A 9 -21.60 15.09 13.81
C LYS A 9 -21.88 14.54 12.41
N ILE A 10 -22.52 15.30 11.54
CA ILE A 10 -22.76 14.90 10.15
C ILE A 10 -21.43 14.69 9.42
N LYS A 11 -20.49 15.63 9.57
CA LYS A 11 -19.15 15.52 9.00
C LYS A 11 -18.41 14.30 9.51
N TYR A 12 -18.42 14.08 10.83
CA TYR A 12 -17.81 12.90 11.43
C TYR A 12 -18.40 11.60 10.86
N LEU A 13 -19.72 11.51 10.71
CA LEU A 13 -20.38 10.32 10.16
C LEU A 13 -19.94 10.05 8.71
N LYS A 14 -19.84 11.10 7.89
CA LYS A 14 -19.29 11.02 6.53
C LYS A 14 -17.85 10.53 6.52
N ASP A 15 -17.01 11.06 7.41
CA ASP A 15 -15.59 10.68 7.48
C ASP A 15 -15.40 9.23 7.92
N VAL A 16 -16.18 8.75 8.90
CA VAL A 16 -16.16 7.34 9.30
C VAL A 16 -16.59 6.45 8.14
N PHE A 17 -17.68 6.78 7.45
CA PHE A 17 -18.16 6.02 6.30
C PHE A 17 -17.09 5.92 5.18
N ARG A 18 -16.38 7.01 4.88
CA ARG A 18 -15.26 7.01 3.90
C ARG A 18 -14.11 6.09 4.31
N GLN A 19 -13.77 6.06 5.59
CA GLN A 19 -12.71 5.18 6.09
C GLN A 19 -13.11 3.71 5.95
N GLU A 20 -14.35 3.37 6.26
CA GLU A 20 -14.87 2.02 6.06
C GLU A 20 -14.82 1.60 4.58
N LEU A 21 -15.24 2.47 3.65
CA LEU A 21 -15.09 2.22 2.21
C LEU A 21 -13.63 1.99 1.81
N THR A 22 -12.71 2.79 2.35
CA THR A 22 -11.28 2.64 2.07
C THR A 22 -10.74 1.29 2.57
N LYS A 23 -11.21 0.80 3.72
CA LYS A 23 -10.82 -0.52 4.24
C LYS A 23 -11.31 -1.64 3.32
N ILE A 24 -12.56 -1.56 2.87
CA ILE A 24 -13.12 -2.51 1.89
C ILE A 24 -12.31 -2.50 0.60
N GLU A 25 -11.97 -1.32 0.07
CA GLU A 25 -11.20 -1.20 -1.17
C GLU A 25 -9.78 -1.77 -1.01
N ARG A 26 -9.12 -1.48 0.12
CA ARG A 26 -7.79 -2.01 0.43
C ARG A 26 -7.77 -3.52 0.57
N SER A 27 -8.79 -4.12 1.20
CA SER A 27 -8.88 -5.58 1.30
C SER A 27 -9.09 -6.22 -0.08
N LYS A 28 -9.79 -5.56 -1.01
CA LYS A 28 -9.94 -6.04 -2.39
C LYS A 28 -8.64 -5.93 -3.19
N LYS A 29 -7.90 -4.82 -3.04
CA LYS A 29 -6.70 -4.52 -3.85
C LYS A 29 -5.49 -5.38 -3.50
N SER A 30 -5.41 -5.91 -2.28
CA SER A 30 -4.23 -6.64 -1.77
C SER A 30 -4.13 -8.09 -2.26
N GLY A 31 -5.03 -8.56 -3.13
CA GLY A 31 -4.96 -9.93 -3.68
C GLY A 31 -5.26 -11.02 -2.66
N CYS A 32 -5.84 -10.66 -1.51
CA CYS A 32 -6.39 -11.60 -0.55
C CYS A 32 -7.54 -12.38 -1.19
N GLY A 33 -7.61 -13.70 -0.95
CA GLY A 33 -8.72 -14.52 -1.42
C GLY A 33 -10.06 -13.96 -0.96
N THR A 34 -11.15 -14.32 -1.65
CA THR A 34 -12.52 -13.84 -1.39
C THR A 34 -12.96 -13.92 0.07
N GLU A 35 -12.36 -14.79 0.87
CA GLU A 35 -12.61 -15.00 2.30
C GLU A 35 -12.08 -13.87 3.21
N ASP A 36 -11.16 -13.03 2.72
CA ASP A 36 -10.47 -12.00 3.53
C ASP A 36 -10.95 -10.56 3.24
N ILE A 37 -12.06 -10.39 2.50
CA ILE A 37 -12.60 -9.05 2.24
C ILE A 37 -13.12 -8.46 3.55
N TYR A 38 -12.62 -7.26 3.88
CA TYR A 38 -13.04 -6.54 5.06
C TYR A 38 -14.54 -6.25 5.03
N THR A 39 -15.23 -6.68 6.09
CA THR A 39 -16.65 -6.41 6.30
C THR A 39 -16.81 -5.37 7.42
N PRO A 40 -17.46 -4.23 7.17
CA PRO A 40 -17.74 -3.23 8.20
C PRO A 40 -18.57 -3.82 9.34
N LYS A 41 -18.20 -3.47 10.58
CA LYS A 41 -18.89 -3.95 11.80
C LYS A 41 -19.93 -2.96 12.33
N LEU A 42 -20.07 -1.80 11.69
CA LEU A 42 -20.96 -0.73 12.13
C LEU A 42 -22.39 -1.07 11.69
N THR A 43 -23.30 -1.23 12.65
CA THR A 43 -24.71 -1.61 12.40
C THR A 43 -25.45 -0.61 11.51
N TRP A 44 -25.04 0.65 11.52
CA TRP A 44 -25.61 1.72 10.70
C TRP A 44 -24.95 1.85 9.32
N PHE A 45 -23.86 1.12 9.04
CA PHE A 45 -23.10 1.30 7.80
C PHE A 45 -23.97 1.13 6.55
N GLU A 46 -24.79 0.08 6.53
CA GLU A 46 -25.74 -0.18 5.44
C GLU A 46 -26.78 0.95 5.31
N ALA A 47 -27.27 1.48 6.42
CA ALA A 47 -28.20 2.61 6.41
C ALA A 47 -27.54 3.92 5.92
N ALA A 48 -26.22 4.03 6.01
CA ALA A 48 -25.44 5.18 5.57
C ALA A 48 -24.99 5.10 4.10
N HIS A 49 -25.44 4.10 3.34
CA HIS A 49 -25.05 3.93 1.94
C HIS A 49 -25.48 5.12 1.04
N PHE A 50 -26.50 5.88 1.44
CA PHE A 50 -26.89 7.12 0.75
C PHE A 50 -25.77 8.17 0.71
N PHE A 51 -24.78 8.09 1.61
CA PHE A 51 -23.62 8.98 1.54
C PHE A 51 -22.79 8.76 0.28
N VAL A 52 -22.86 7.58 -0.36
CA VAL A 52 -22.15 7.32 -1.62
C VAL A 52 -22.53 8.36 -2.67
N GLU A 53 -23.81 8.70 -2.81
CA GLU A 53 -24.28 9.69 -3.80
C GLU A 53 -23.69 11.08 -3.54
N VAL A 54 -23.61 11.47 -2.27
CA VAL A 54 -23.13 12.78 -1.84
C VAL A 54 -21.59 12.86 -1.83
N LEU A 55 -20.92 11.73 -1.63
CA LEU A 55 -19.46 11.63 -1.53
C LEU A 55 -18.79 11.34 -2.88
N SER A 56 -19.52 10.85 -3.87
CA SER A 56 -19.04 10.59 -5.24
C SER A 56 -18.61 11.86 -6.00
N THR A 57 -18.52 13.01 -5.33
CA THR A 57 -18.16 14.27 -5.97
C THR A 57 -16.69 14.29 -6.39
N ARG A 58 -16.52 14.11 -7.71
CA ARG A 58 -15.46 14.56 -8.62
C ARG A 58 -14.05 14.05 -8.33
N HIS A 59 -13.55 13.22 -9.25
CA HIS A 59 -12.12 12.98 -9.42
C HIS A 59 -11.37 14.32 -9.47
N SER A 60 -10.45 14.52 -8.53
CA SER A 60 -9.53 15.64 -8.60
C SER A 60 -8.57 15.37 -9.75
N ASN A 61 -8.74 16.08 -10.87
CA ASN A 61 -7.74 16.10 -11.91
C ASN A 61 -6.51 16.85 -11.37
N SER A 62 -5.40 16.13 -11.25
CA SER A 62 -4.12 16.74 -10.91
C SER A 62 -3.63 17.54 -12.12
N ASN A 63 -3.25 18.80 -11.91
CA ASN A 63 -2.56 19.61 -12.95
C ASN A 63 -1.07 19.26 -13.05
N LEU A 64 -0.61 18.17 -12.41
CA LEU A 64 0.78 17.77 -12.46
C LEU A 64 1.12 17.20 -13.84
N THR A 65 1.62 18.06 -14.73
CA THR A 65 2.28 17.65 -15.97
C THR A 65 3.59 16.94 -15.59
N LEU A 66 3.56 15.60 -15.56
CA LEU A 66 4.79 14.82 -15.52
C LEU A 66 5.53 15.03 -16.86
N PRO A 67 6.80 15.44 -16.86
CA PRO A 67 7.59 15.43 -18.08
C PRO A 67 7.67 13.97 -18.57
N SER A 68 7.02 13.69 -19.70
CA SER A 68 7.09 12.41 -20.36
C SER A 68 8.54 12.16 -20.76
N THR A 69 9.23 11.25 -20.08
CA THR A 69 10.48 10.67 -20.58
C THR A 69 10.12 9.80 -21.77
N GLN A 70 10.09 10.41 -22.95
CA GLN A 70 10.01 9.69 -24.21
C GLN A 70 11.34 8.96 -24.45
N ASN A 71 11.23 7.64 -24.65
CA ASN A 71 12.14 6.76 -25.39
C ASN A 71 13.62 6.67 -24.94
N ILE A 72 13.94 5.57 -24.26
CA ILE A 72 15.13 4.78 -24.62
C ILE A 72 14.60 3.38 -24.94
N SER A 73 14.65 3.04 -26.22
CA SER A 73 14.22 1.77 -26.80
C SER A 73 14.90 0.55 -26.18
N GLU A 74 14.18 -0.57 -26.30
CA GLU A 74 14.66 -1.94 -26.32
C GLU A 74 16.09 -2.10 -26.87
N GLU A 75 16.96 -2.68 -26.02
CA GLU A 75 18.08 -3.58 -26.32
C GLU A 75 19.21 -3.34 -25.32
N ILE A 76 19.17 -3.99 -24.15
CA ILE A 76 20.35 -4.72 -23.67
C ILE A 76 19.89 -6.08 -23.16
N SER A 77 20.20 -7.04 -24.02
CA SER A 77 20.21 -8.48 -23.85
C SER A 77 20.75 -8.96 -22.49
N ASN A 78 20.09 -10.00 -21.97
CA ASN A 78 20.55 -10.96 -20.98
C ASN A 78 22.09 -11.02 -20.81
N SER A 79 22.68 -10.42 -19.76
CA SER A 79 24.02 -10.74 -19.24
C SER A 79 24.35 -10.01 -17.92
N GLN A 80 23.54 -10.13 -16.86
CA GLN A 80 23.97 -9.62 -15.53
C GLN A 80 23.32 -10.28 -14.31
N ILE A 81 22.92 -11.55 -14.43
CA ILE A 81 22.71 -12.43 -13.26
C ILE A 81 23.96 -13.29 -13.11
N GLU A 82 25.12 -12.71 -12.74
CA GLU A 82 26.27 -13.53 -12.30
C GLU A 82 27.40 -12.79 -11.54
N GLN A 83 27.15 -11.61 -10.93
CA GLN A 83 28.21 -10.91 -10.19
C GLN A 83 27.87 -10.51 -8.74
N ARG A 84 26.87 -11.13 -8.11
CA ARG A 84 26.51 -10.85 -6.70
C ARG A 84 27.05 -11.85 -5.67
N GLU A 85 27.98 -12.73 -6.04
CA GLU A 85 28.61 -13.69 -5.10
C GLU A 85 30.05 -13.37 -4.68
N GLN A 86 30.62 -12.19 -4.98
CA GLN A 86 32.05 -11.93 -4.71
C GLN A 86 32.37 -10.62 -3.98
N ASN A 87 31.69 -10.32 -2.87
CA ASN A 87 32.19 -9.28 -1.96
C ASN A 87 32.17 -9.67 -0.48
N ILE A 88 32.65 -10.87 -0.17
CA ILE A 88 33.28 -11.15 1.12
C ILE A 88 34.78 -10.98 0.90
N LYS A 89 35.33 -9.83 1.31
CA LYS A 89 36.78 -9.60 1.26
C LYS A 89 37.50 -10.50 2.30
N PRO A 90 38.67 -11.05 1.96
CA PRO A 90 39.46 -11.88 2.87
C PRO A 90 40.25 -11.01 3.87
N SER A 91 40.14 -11.35 5.16
CA SER A 91 41.08 -10.93 6.21
C SER A 91 42.15 -12.00 6.34
N GLU A 92 43.40 -11.65 6.05
CA GLU A 92 44.56 -12.54 6.21
C GLU A 92 44.83 -12.85 7.69
N GLY A 93 45.17 -14.12 7.97
CA GLY A 93 46.14 -14.48 9.00
C GLY A 93 45.61 -14.91 10.37
N MET A 94 45.30 -16.19 10.52
CA MET A 94 45.78 -16.99 11.67
C MET A 94 45.66 -18.48 11.35
N GLY A 95 46.76 -19.22 11.49
CA GLY A 95 46.87 -20.63 11.13
C GLY A 95 45.95 -21.59 11.92
N PRO A 96 45.88 -22.86 11.50
CA PRO A 96 44.92 -23.81 12.03
C PRO A 96 45.34 -24.32 13.43
N PRO A 97 44.44 -24.33 14.44
CA PRO A 97 44.67 -25.14 15.61
C PRO A 97 44.45 -26.61 15.26
N LYS A 98 45.52 -27.41 15.38
CA LYS A 98 45.48 -28.86 15.24
C LYS A 98 44.61 -29.47 16.34
N SER A 99 43.60 -30.25 15.95
CA SER A 99 42.97 -31.22 16.83
C SER A 99 43.93 -32.39 17.09
N LYS A 100 44.19 -32.73 18.35
CA LYS A 100 44.64 -34.08 18.72
C LYS A 100 43.68 -34.65 19.75
N LYS A 101 43.08 -35.78 19.40
CA LYS A 101 42.53 -36.79 20.32
C LYS A 101 43.69 -37.42 21.10
N GLY A 102 43.45 -37.73 22.37
CA GLY A 102 44.37 -38.42 23.28
C GLY A 102 44.18 -37.91 24.70
#